data_AF-A0AAV5WC33-F1
#
_entry.id   AF-A0AAV5WC33-F1
#
_cell.length_a   1.000
_cell.length_b   1.000
_cell.length_c   1.000
_cell.angle_alpha   90.00
_cell.angle_beta   90.00
_cell.angle_gamma   90.00
#
_symmetry.space_group_name_H-M   'P 1'
#
loop_
_entity.id
_entity.type
_entity.pdbx_description
1 polymer ?
#
loop_
_entity_poly.entity_id
_entity_poly.type
_entity_poly.pdbx_seq_one_letter_code
_entity_poly.pdbx_strand_id
1 'polypeptide(L)'
;SWHVIHAVANISGRLVTHSWVHIMKETEQDSTAVAAIIEHALTDMHTMGITGVHIRSDNAGYYHSSATIGSLPSIAAKTKVKILSWSFSEAQAGKAASDRIASFVKRKMRSYKDATHNVVTPEEMFYAINSTKQLRGVSVYVANVVEEKKSTTKIPHISD
;
A
#
# COMPACT_ATOMS: atom_id res chain seq x y z
N SER A 1 -7.36 -0.92 10.33
CA SER A 1 -7.07 0.30 9.51
C SER A 1 -6.94 -0.10 8.05
N TRP A 2 -6.80 0.82 7.09
CA TRP A 2 -6.49 0.44 5.70
C TRP A 2 -5.50 1.39 5.04
N HIS A 3 -4.80 0.91 4.03
CA HIS A 3 -3.87 1.66 3.19
C HIS A 3 -4.29 1.56 1.73
N VAL A 4 -4.02 2.61 0.94
CA VAL A 4 -4.36 2.66 -0.48
C VAL A 4 -3.15 3.03 -1.31
N ILE A 5 -2.80 2.16 -2.26
CA ILE A 5 -1.87 2.46 -3.35
C ILE A 5 -2.67 2.68 -4.62
N HIS A 6 -2.36 3.72 -5.36
CA HIS A 6 -2.90 3.96 -6.69
C HIS A 6 -1.75 4.10 -7.69
N ALA A 7 -1.83 3.35 -8.78
CA ALA A 7 -0.88 3.42 -9.87
C ALA A 7 -1.56 3.84 -11.16
N VAL A 8 -0.82 4.63 -11.93
CA VAL A 8 -1.11 4.91 -13.33
C VAL A 8 0.08 4.39 -14.12
N ALA A 9 -0.18 3.58 -15.14
CA ALA A 9 0.85 2.99 -15.98
C ALA A 9 0.48 3.14 -17.45
N ASN A 10 1.49 3.26 -18.31
CA ASN A 10 1.34 3.09 -19.74
C ASN A 10 1.72 1.63 -20.08
N ILE A 11 0.74 0.84 -20.49
CA ILE A 11 0.94 -0.54 -20.93
C ILE A 11 0.64 -0.60 -22.42
N SER A 12 1.69 -0.81 -23.23
CA SER A 12 1.58 -0.92 -24.70
C SER A 12 0.81 0.24 -25.36
N GLY A 13 1.08 1.47 -24.94
CA GLY A 13 0.45 2.68 -25.48
C GLY A 13 -0.92 3.02 -24.88
N ARG A 14 -1.39 2.26 -23.88
CA ARG A 14 -2.65 2.51 -23.18
C ARG A 14 -2.38 2.92 -21.75
N LEU A 15 -2.92 4.08 -21.37
CA LEU A 15 -2.96 4.48 -19.96
C LEU A 15 -3.98 3.63 -19.21
N VAL A 16 -3.50 2.95 -18.18
CA VAL A 16 -4.31 2.14 -17.27
C VAL A 16 -4.09 2.62 -15.85
N THR A 17 -5.10 2.38 -15.00
CA THR A 17 -5.02 2.69 -13.59
C THR A 17 -5.41 1.46 -12.79
N HIS A 18 -4.69 1.20 -11.71
CA HIS A 18 -5.05 0.17 -10.76
C HIS A 18 -4.82 0.65 -9.33
N SER A 19 -5.65 0.18 -8.41
CA SER A 19 -5.55 0.49 -6.99
C SER A 19 -5.54 -0.76 -6.14
N TRP A 20 -4.70 -0.74 -5.11
CA TRP A 20 -4.63 -1.77 -4.09
C TRP A 20 -5.14 -1.18 -2.79
N VAL A 21 -6.10 -1.86 -2.17
CA VAL A 21 -6.63 -1.53 -0.85
C VAL A 21 -6.20 -2.64 0.11
N HIS A 22 -5.31 -2.32 1.04
CA HIS A 22 -4.81 -3.24 2.05
C HIS A 22 -5.51 -2.96 3.38
N ILE A 23 -6.28 -3.92 3.89
CA ILE A 23 -6.96 -3.86 5.17
C ILE A 23 -6.05 -4.51 6.22
N MET A 24 -5.62 -3.75 7.20
CA MET A 24 -4.63 -4.20 8.19
C MET A 24 -5.34 -4.94 9.34
N LYS A 25 -4.84 -6.14 9.68
CA LYS A 25 -5.31 -6.91 10.84
C LYS A 25 -4.89 -6.31 12.18
N GLU A 26 -3.64 -5.88 12.28
CA GLU A 26 -3.10 -5.24 13.48
C GLU A 26 -2.87 -3.75 13.22
N THR A 27 -3.11 -2.93 14.26
CA THR A 27 -3.52 -1.54 14.11
C THR A 27 -2.38 -0.53 13.97
N GLU A 28 -1.13 -0.92 14.12
CA GLU A 28 -0.02 0.02 14.03
C GLU A 28 0.53 0.04 12.60
N GLN A 29 0.21 1.13 11.88
CA GLN A 29 0.93 1.49 10.67
C GLN A 29 2.33 1.94 11.08
N ASP A 30 3.23 0.99 11.23
CA ASP A 30 4.65 1.28 11.37
C ASP A 30 5.34 1.29 10.00
N SER A 31 6.62 1.67 9.97
CA SER A 31 7.41 1.63 8.75
C SER A 31 7.56 0.23 8.16
N THR A 32 7.46 -0.82 8.97
CA THR A 32 7.56 -2.21 8.53
C THR A 32 6.33 -2.59 7.70
N ALA A 33 5.14 -2.21 8.16
CA ALA A 33 3.88 -2.41 7.46
C ALA A 33 3.86 -1.66 6.12
N VAL A 34 4.35 -0.41 6.08
CA VAL A 34 4.47 0.35 4.84
C VAL A 34 5.38 -0.34 3.84
N ALA A 35 6.56 -0.81 4.28
CA ALA A 35 7.50 -1.54 3.43
C ALA A 35 6.89 -2.83 2.86
N ALA A 36 6.22 -3.63 3.68
CA ALA A 36 5.55 -4.86 3.27
C ALA A 36 4.42 -4.61 2.26
N ILE A 37 3.62 -3.56 2.46
CA ILE A 37 2.54 -3.17 1.54
C ILE A 37 3.10 -2.75 0.18
N ILE A 38 4.20 -1.98 0.17
CA ILE A 38 4.88 -1.60 -1.08
C ILE A 38 5.45 -2.83 -1.77
N GLU A 39 6.12 -3.73 -1.04
CA GLU A 39 6.67 -4.98 -1.60
C GLU A 39 5.57 -5.83 -2.26
N HIS A 40 4.42 -5.98 -1.61
CA HIS A 40 3.27 -6.69 -2.20
C HIS A 40 2.77 -6.02 -3.48
N ALA A 41 2.53 -4.69 -3.45
CA ALA A 41 2.02 -3.98 -4.62
C ALA A 41 3.00 -4.04 -5.80
N LEU A 42 4.31 -3.95 -5.55
CA LEU A 42 5.32 -4.06 -6.60
C LEU A 42 5.45 -5.49 -7.15
N THR A 43 5.26 -6.51 -6.30
CA THR A 43 5.17 -7.91 -6.76
C THR A 43 4.02 -8.10 -7.73
N ASP A 44 2.83 -7.59 -7.39
CA ASP A 44 1.67 -7.61 -8.30
C ASP A 44 1.98 -6.85 -9.60
N MET A 45 2.56 -5.64 -9.51
CA MET A 45 2.92 -4.85 -10.68
C MET A 45 3.93 -5.55 -11.60
N HIS A 46 4.87 -6.33 -11.04
CA HIS A 46 5.80 -7.12 -11.83
C HIS A 46 5.06 -8.14 -12.72
N THR A 47 4.04 -8.82 -12.17
CA THR A 47 3.20 -9.75 -12.94
C THR A 47 2.42 -9.07 -14.07
N MET A 48 2.19 -7.76 -13.95
CA MET A 48 1.55 -6.92 -14.97
C MET A 48 2.53 -6.37 -16.01
N GLY A 49 3.81 -6.74 -15.94
CA GLY A 49 4.86 -6.29 -16.85
C GLY A 49 5.50 -4.94 -16.50
N ILE A 50 5.24 -4.41 -15.29
CA ILE A 50 5.89 -3.19 -14.82
C ILE A 50 7.31 -3.52 -14.35
N THR A 51 8.28 -2.74 -14.83
CA THR A 51 9.71 -2.94 -14.54
C THR A 51 10.32 -1.81 -13.72
N GLY A 52 9.63 -0.68 -13.61
CA GLY A 52 10.08 0.47 -12.83
C GLY A 52 8.94 1.39 -12.44
N VAL A 53 9.07 2.02 -11.28
CA VAL A 53 8.06 2.90 -10.68
C VAL A 53 8.67 4.19 -10.15
N HIS A 54 7.87 5.25 -10.19
CA HIS A 54 8.10 6.47 -9.44
C HIS A 54 7.07 6.50 -8.30
N ILE A 55 7.53 6.41 -7.06
CA ILE A 55 6.66 6.40 -5.89
C ILE A 55 6.41 7.83 -5.44
N ARG A 56 5.15 8.12 -5.10
CA ARG A 56 4.78 9.35 -4.44
C ARG A 56 3.87 9.05 -3.25
N SER A 57 4.35 9.35 -2.05
CA SER A 57 3.61 9.14 -0.80
C SER A 57 3.06 10.46 -0.26
N ASP A 58 2.30 10.37 0.83
CA ASP A 58 2.05 11.54 1.66
C ASP A 58 3.31 11.96 2.45
N ASN A 59 3.25 13.14 3.04
CA ASN A 59 4.30 13.68 3.90
C ASN A 59 4.11 13.29 5.39
N ALA A 60 3.72 12.05 5.69
CA ALA A 60 3.68 11.53 7.06
C ALA A 60 5.03 10.92 7.47
N GLY A 61 5.37 11.00 8.76
CA GLY A 61 6.65 10.54 9.28
C GLY A 61 6.98 9.07 9.01
N TYR A 62 5.98 8.21 8.84
CA TYR A 62 6.17 6.78 8.53
C TYR A 62 6.84 6.52 7.18
N TYR A 63 6.66 7.41 6.20
CA TYR A 63 7.31 7.28 4.88
C TYR A 63 8.72 7.87 4.85
N HIS A 64 9.08 8.68 5.85
CA HIS A 64 10.40 9.31 5.99
C HIS A 64 11.35 8.54 6.92
N SER A 65 10.90 7.46 7.53
CA SER A 65 11.76 6.72 8.44
C SER A 65 12.96 6.13 7.70
N SER A 66 14.11 6.12 8.36
CA SER A 66 15.33 5.47 7.85
C SER A 66 15.09 3.99 7.54
N ALA A 67 14.18 3.34 8.28
CA ALA A 67 13.76 1.97 8.02
C ALA A 67 13.03 1.83 6.67
N THR A 68 12.08 2.72 6.36
CA THR A 68 11.34 2.69 5.09
C THR A 68 12.29 2.95 3.91
N ILE A 69 13.08 4.02 3.98
CA ILE A 69 14.02 4.39 2.91
C ILE A 69 15.12 3.32 2.74
N GLY A 70 15.67 2.82 3.85
CA GLY A 70 16.69 1.77 3.85
C GLY A 70 16.21 0.42 3.31
N SER A 71 14.90 0.15 3.37
CA SER A 71 14.31 -1.08 2.82
C SER A 71 14.22 -1.08 1.29
N LEU A 72 14.31 0.09 0.64
CA LEU A 72 14.03 0.22 -0.79
C LEU A 72 14.88 -0.65 -1.72
N PRO A 73 16.22 -0.74 -1.54
CA PRO A 73 17.03 -1.61 -2.39
C PRO A 73 16.63 -3.07 -2.26
N SER A 74 16.29 -3.51 -1.05
CA SER A 74 15.84 -4.88 -0.77
C SER A 74 14.49 -5.17 -1.45
N ILE A 75 13.52 -4.26 -1.31
CA ILE A 75 12.22 -4.36 -1.97
C ILE A 75 12.39 -4.43 -3.50
N ALA A 76 13.20 -3.54 -4.08
CA ALA A 76 13.44 -3.52 -5.52
C ALA A 76 14.08 -4.83 -6.02
N ALA A 77 15.02 -5.39 -5.26
CA ALA A 77 15.66 -6.67 -5.59
C ALA A 77 14.68 -7.84 -5.54
N LYS A 78 13.85 -7.93 -4.47
CA LYS A 78 12.87 -9.01 -4.31
C LYS A 78 11.76 -8.97 -5.37
N THR A 79 11.24 -7.79 -5.63
CA THR A 79 10.07 -7.58 -6.51
C THR A 79 10.45 -7.53 -7.98
N LYS A 80 11.74 -7.35 -8.30
CA LYS A 80 12.27 -7.11 -9.65
C LYS A 80 11.71 -5.85 -10.30
N VAL A 81 11.17 -4.92 -9.51
CA VAL A 81 10.68 -3.61 -9.97
C VAL A 81 11.62 -2.53 -9.44
N LYS A 82 12.19 -1.74 -10.36
CA LYS A 82 13.09 -0.64 -9.99
C LYS A 82 12.30 0.50 -9.35
N ILE A 83 12.76 0.99 -8.20
CA ILE A 83 12.20 2.20 -7.59
C ILE A 83 13.07 3.37 -8.06
N LEU A 84 12.58 4.11 -9.05
CA LEU A 84 13.35 5.13 -9.78
C LEU A 84 13.42 6.46 -9.02
N SER A 85 12.36 6.78 -8.30
CA SER A 85 12.33 7.94 -7.40
C SER A 85 11.28 7.74 -6.32
N TRP A 86 11.48 8.38 -5.17
CA TRP A 86 10.46 8.55 -4.15
C TRP A 86 10.29 10.04 -3.87
N SER A 87 9.08 10.53 -4.08
CA SER A 87 8.69 11.92 -3.80
C SER A 87 7.60 11.98 -2.73
N PHE A 88 7.50 13.11 -2.04
CA PHE A 88 6.51 13.33 -0.99
C PHE A 88 5.56 14.43 -1.44
N SER A 89 4.27 14.21 -1.21
CA SER A 89 3.25 15.18 -1.58
C SER A 89 3.15 16.29 -0.53
N GLU A 90 3.12 17.54 -0.99
CA GLU A 90 2.78 18.69 -0.13
C GLU A 90 1.43 18.49 0.57
N ALA A 91 1.26 19.14 1.72
CA ALA A 91 -0.02 19.12 2.42
C ALA A 91 -1.13 19.59 1.46
N GLN A 92 -2.13 18.74 1.20
CA GLN A 92 -3.29 18.98 0.31
C GLN A 92 -3.07 18.89 -1.21
N ALA A 93 -1.87 18.58 -1.72
CA ALA A 93 -1.64 18.43 -3.17
C ALA A 93 -1.34 16.96 -3.56
N GLY A 94 -1.76 16.55 -4.77
CA GLY A 94 -1.33 15.29 -5.38
C GLY A 94 -1.98 13.98 -4.89
N LYS A 95 -2.75 13.97 -3.80
CA LYS A 95 -3.35 12.73 -3.23
C LYS A 95 -4.74 12.36 -3.76
N ALA A 96 -5.30 13.19 -4.64
CA ALA A 96 -6.70 13.10 -5.07
C ALA A 96 -7.15 11.71 -5.56
N ALA A 97 -6.28 10.94 -6.21
CA ALA A 97 -6.63 9.59 -6.68
C ALA A 97 -6.79 8.59 -5.54
N SER A 98 -5.82 8.52 -4.62
CA SER A 98 -5.89 7.65 -3.45
C SER A 98 -7.04 8.06 -2.52
N ASP A 99 -7.26 9.37 -2.32
CA ASP A 99 -8.37 9.90 -1.51
C ASP A 99 -9.74 9.56 -2.09
N ARG A 100 -9.86 9.57 -3.43
CA ARG A 100 -11.07 9.14 -4.12
C ARG A 100 -11.37 7.66 -3.84
N ILE A 101 -10.36 6.79 -3.96
CA ILE A 101 -10.51 5.36 -3.68
C ILE A 101 -10.86 5.12 -2.21
N ALA A 102 -10.18 5.81 -1.29
CA ALA A 102 -10.49 5.75 0.14
C ALA A 102 -11.94 6.19 0.43
N SER A 103 -12.44 7.23 -0.24
CA SER A 103 -13.82 7.70 -0.12
C SER A 103 -14.82 6.65 -0.61
N PHE A 104 -14.53 5.96 -1.71
CA PHE A 104 -15.36 4.86 -2.20
C PHE A 104 -15.39 3.68 -1.22
N VAL A 105 -14.22 3.27 -0.71
CA VAL A 105 -14.10 2.21 0.30
C VAL A 105 -14.96 2.54 1.54
N LYS A 106 -14.84 3.77 2.07
CA LYS A 106 -15.68 4.26 3.18
C LYS A 106 -17.17 4.17 2.88
N ARG A 107 -17.58 4.57 1.67
CA ARG A 107 -18.99 4.52 1.25
C ARG A 107 -19.53 3.09 1.20
N LYS A 108 -18.77 2.13 0.66
CA LYS A 108 -19.19 0.72 0.61
C LYS A 108 -19.36 0.14 2.02
N MET A 109 -18.40 0.38 2.91
CA MET A 109 -18.51 -0.05 4.32
C MET A 109 -19.71 0.58 5.03
N ARG A 110 -19.96 1.88 4.82
CA ARG A 110 -21.14 2.55 5.38
C ARG A 110 -22.43 1.92 4.88
N SER A 111 -22.55 1.71 3.56
CA SER A 111 -23.76 1.12 2.97
C SER A 111 -24.00 -0.31 3.48
N TYR A 112 -22.94 -1.09 3.67
CA TYR A 112 -23.02 -2.45 4.23
C TYR A 112 -23.50 -2.43 5.68
N LYS A 113 -22.96 -1.50 6.50
CA LYS A 113 -23.40 -1.25 7.87
C LYS A 113 -24.88 -0.81 7.94
N ASP A 114 -25.28 0.11 7.07
CA ASP A 114 -26.66 0.62 7.01
C ASP A 114 -27.66 -0.48 6.66
N ALA A 115 -27.22 -1.53 5.94
CA ALA A 115 -27.98 -2.75 5.70
C ALA A 115 -27.94 -3.74 6.87
N THR A 116 -27.69 -3.29 8.11
CA THR A 116 -27.65 -4.06 9.36
C THR A 116 -26.53 -5.11 9.47
N HIS A 117 -25.45 -4.97 8.70
CA HIS A 117 -24.27 -5.85 8.81
C HIS A 117 -23.16 -5.22 9.67
N ASN A 118 -22.24 -6.05 10.16
CA ASN A 118 -21.05 -5.61 10.90
C ASN A 118 -19.89 -5.27 9.95
N VAL A 119 -19.02 -4.35 10.40
CA VAL A 119 -17.81 -3.88 9.70
C VAL A 119 -16.64 -3.67 10.68
N VAL A 120 -16.58 -4.50 11.73
CA VAL A 120 -15.66 -4.35 12.86
C VAL A 120 -14.36 -5.10 12.60
N THR A 121 -14.43 -6.31 12.07
CA THR A 121 -13.23 -7.13 11.80
C THR A 121 -12.64 -6.81 10.42
N PRO A 122 -11.33 -7.02 10.21
CA PRO A 122 -10.71 -6.90 8.88
C PRO A 122 -11.42 -7.73 7.81
N GLU A 123 -11.88 -8.93 8.16
CA GLU A 123 -12.65 -9.82 7.31
C GLU A 123 -14.02 -9.23 6.98
N GLU A 124 -14.75 -8.71 7.97
CA GLU A 124 -16.02 -8.02 7.75
C GLU A 124 -15.85 -6.79 6.85
N MET A 125 -14.78 -6.02 7.01
CA MET A 125 -14.44 -4.89 6.14
C MET A 125 -14.17 -5.37 4.71
N PHE A 126 -13.43 -6.46 4.53
CA PHE A 126 -13.18 -7.06 3.23
C PHE A 126 -14.48 -7.48 2.53
N TYR A 127 -15.37 -8.15 3.26
CA TYR A 127 -16.69 -8.52 2.75
C TYR A 127 -17.53 -7.30 2.42
N ALA A 128 -17.53 -6.28 3.28
CA ALA A 128 -18.27 -5.05 3.05
C ALA A 128 -17.85 -4.35 1.75
N ILE A 129 -16.54 -4.27 1.48
CA ILE A 129 -16.00 -3.64 0.25
C ILE A 129 -16.34 -4.49 -1.00
N ASN A 130 -16.44 -5.81 -0.87
CA ASN A 130 -16.75 -6.72 -1.98
C ASN A 130 -18.24 -7.11 -2.11
N SER A 131 -19.09 -6.70 -1.17
CA SER A 131 -20.51 -7.09 -1.07
C SER A 131 -21.39 -6.72 -2.27
N THR A 132 -21.01 -5.66 -2.98
CA THR A 132 -21.67 -5.18 -4.19
C THR A 132 -20.65 -5.10 -5.32
N LYS A 133 -21.11 -4.82 -6.55
CA LYS A 133 -20.26 -4.71 -7.76
C LYS A 133 -18.88 -4.13 -7.46
N GLN A 134 -17.84 -4.89 -7.81
CA GLN A 134 -16.46 -4.49 -7.59
C GLN A 134 -16.12 -3.21 -8.37
N LEU A 135 -15.26 -2.40 -7.76
CA LEU A 135 -14.72 -1.22 -8.41
C LEU A 135 -13.74 -1.68 -9.49
N ARG A 136 -13.91 -1.17 -10.71
CA ARG A 136 -12.99 -1.47 -11.80
C ARG A 136 -11.58 -1.00 -11.45
N GLY A 137 -10.59 -1.86 -11.68
CA GLY A 137 -9.19 -1.56 -11.40
C GLY A 137 -8.89 -1.40 -9.90
N VAL A 138 -9.62 -2.11 -9.02
CA VAL A 138 -9.35 -2.12 -7.59
C VAL A 138 -9.23 -3.56 -7.11
N SER A 139 -8.09 -3.90 -6.52
CA SER A 139 -7.89 -5.13 -5.75
C SER A 139 -7.94 -4.81 -4.26
N VAL A 140 -8.56 -5.68 -3.48
CA VAL A 140 -8.68 -5.54 -2.02
C VAL A 140 -8.02 -6.75 -1.38
N TYR A 141 -7.25 -6.53 -0.32
CA TYR A 141 -6.51 -7.56 0.39
C TYR A 141 -6.66 -7.38 1.89
N VAL A 142 -6.67 -8.49 2.63
CA VAL A 142 -6.48 -8.47 4.08
C VAL A 142 -5.01 -8.73 4.34
N ALA A 143 -4.32 -7.75 4.92
CA ALA A 143 -2.90 -7.78 5.18
C ALA A 143 -2.62 -8.18 6.64
N ASN A 144 -1.78 -9.20 6.79
CA ASN A 144 -1.14 -9.54 8.05
C ASN A 144 0.37 -9.36 7.88
N VAL A 145 0.95 -8.43 8.63
CA VAL A 145 2.39 -8.13 8.57
C VAL A 145 3.04 -8.90 9.70
N VAL A 146 3.84 -9.91 9.36
CA VAL A 146 4.61 -10.67 10.34
C VAL A 146 6.02 -10.09 10.35
N GLU A 147 6.44 -9.55 11.50
CA GLU A 147 7.84 -9.12 11.65
C GLU A 147 8.75 -10.34 11.68
N GLU A 148 9.66 -10.45 10.72
CA GLU A 148 10.82 -11.33 10.88
C GLU A 148 11.79 -10.67 11.87
N LYS A 149 12.23 -11.42 12.88
CA LYS A 149 13.21 -10.96 13.88
C LYS A 149 14.43 -10.39 13.16
N LYS A 150 14.67 -9.08 13.32
CA LYS A 150 15.89 -8.42 12.85
C LYS A 150 17.10 -9.14 13.46
N SER A 151 17.95 -9.76 12.62
CA SER A 151 19.31 -10.07 13.06
C SER A 151 20.03 -8.74 13.26
N THR A 152 20.56 -8.50 14.45
CA THR A 152 21.41 -7.35 14.73
C THR A 152 22.70 -7.48 13.92
N THR A 153 22.74 -6.91 12.72
CA THR A 153 23.99 -6.72 12.01
C THR A 153 24.71 -5.55 12.65
N LYS A 154 25.48 -5.82 13.71
CA LYS A 154 26.48 -4.87 14.21
C LYS A 154 27.43 -4.55 13.06
N ILE A 155 27.55 -3.27 12.71
CA ILE A 155 28.63 -2.83 11.83
C ILE A 155 29.92 -3.01 12.65
N PRO A 156 30.90 -3.81 12.18
CA PRO A 156 32.17 -3.90 12.88
C PRO A 156 32.76 -2.49 13.04
N HIS A 157 33.22 -2.15 14.25
CA HIS A 157 33.95 -0.92 14.60
C HIS A 157 33.13 0.36 14.90
N ILE A 158 31.81 0.27 15.10
CA ILE A 158 31.03 1.38 15.68
C ILE A 158 30.49 0.93 17.04
N SER A 159 30.92 1.59 18.12
CA SER A 159 30.33 1.47 19.47
C SER A 159 29.35 2.61 19.71
N ASP A 160 28.30 2.33 20.50
CA ASP A 160 27.26 3.27 20.93
C ASP A 160 27.81 4.49 21.70
#